data_AF-A0A957QZ52-F1
#
_entry.id   AF-A0A957QZ52-F1
#
_cell.length_a   1.000
_cell.length_b   1.000
_cell.length_c   1.000
_cell.angle_alpha   90.00
_cell.angle_beta   90.00
_cell.angle_gamma   90.00
#
_symmetry.space_group_name_H-M   'P 1'
#
loop_
_entity.id
_entity.type
_entity.pdbx_description
1 polymer ?
#
loop_
_entity_poly.entity_id
_entity_poly.type
_entity_poly.pdbx_seq_one_letter_code
_entity_poly.pdbx_strand_id
1 'polypeptide(L)' 'VFIDQQPHICQVYRRSALAAGAALSGPAIVEQAGSTTLLLPHYTAKVDPIGNLVIVLEANDGH' A
#
# COMPACT_ATOMS: atom_id res chain seq x y z
N VAL A 1 -3.64 -9.76 -8.19
CA VAL A 1 -2.69 -10.43 -7.26
C VAL A 1 -3.38 -11.62 -6.63
N PHE A 2 -2.66 -12.65 -6.20
CA PHE A 2 -3.24 -13.83 -5.52
C PHE A 2 -2.79 -13.82 -4.06
N ILE A 3 -3.74 -13.69 -3.13
CA ILE A 3 -3.52 -13.55 -1.68
C ILE A 3 -4.46 -14.53 -0.99
N ASP A 4 -4.00 -15.29 0.00
CA ASP A 4 -4.83 -16.23 0.78
C ASP A 4 -5.74 -17.13 -0.07
N GLN A 5 -5.17 -17.72 -1.12
CA GLN A 5 -5.86 -18.60 -2.08
C GLN A 5 -6.98 -17.92 -2.89
N GLN A 6 -7.02 -16.59 -2.95
CA GLN A 6 -8.05 -15.82 -3.64
C GLN A 6 -7.44 -14.77 -4.60
N PRO A 7 -8.06 -14.54 -5.77
CA PRO A 7 -7.66 -13.46 -6.66
C PRO A 7 -8.20 -12.11 -6.14
N HIS A 8 -7.34 -11.11 -6.07
CA HIS A 8 -7.69 -9.73 -5.72
C HIS A 8 -7.32 -8.76 -6.85
N ILE A 9 -8.25 -7.86 -7.15
CA ILE A 9 -7.98 -6.66 -7.97
C ILE A 9 -7.08 -5.75 -7.14
N CYS A 10 -6.01 -5.26 -7.75
CA CYS A 10 -4.97 -4.52 -7.04
C CYS A 10 -4.48 -3.38 -7.94
N GLN A 11 -4.52 -2.16 -7.42
CA GLN A 11 -4.03 -1.00 -8.15
C GLN A 11 -2.50 -0.94 -8.08
N VAL A 12 -1.87 -0.57 -9.18
CA VAL A 12 -0.42 -0.44 -9.29
C VAL A 12 -0.06 1.04 -9.38
N TYR A 13 0.75 1.51 -8.45
CA TYR A 13 1.19 2.89 -8.35
C TYR A 13 2.69 2.98 -8.59
N ARG A 14 3.11 3.96 -9.39
CA ARG A 14 4.52 4.37 -9.42
C ARG A 14 4.80 5.20 -8.17
N ARG A 15 5.82 4.83 -7.39
CA ARG A 15 6.23 5.56 -6.18
C ARG A 15 6.48 7.04 -6.49
N SER A 16 7.09 7.34 -7.63
CA SER A 16 7.39 8.72 -8.06
C SER A 16 6.16 9.59 -8.33
N ALA A 17 4.97 8.99 -8.52
CA ALA A 17 3.72 9.72 -8.74
C ALA A 17 2.97 10.01 -7.42
N LEU A 18 3.40 9.45 -6.28
CA LEU A 18 2.76 9.65 -4.99
C LEU A 18 3.36 10.85 -4.27
N ALA A 19 2.61 11.96 -4.25
CA ALA A 19 2.97 13.18 -3.54
C ALA A 19 2.83 13.02 -2.01
N ALA A 20 3.46 13.92 -1.24
CA ALA A 20 3.28 14.01 0.20
C ALA A 20 1.79 14.13 0.55
N GLY A 21 1.35 13.36 1.56
CA GLY A 21 -0.05 13.26 1.96
C GLY A 21 -0.88 12.24 1.20
N ALA A 22 -0.38 11.66 0.09
CA ALA A 22 -1.08 10.59 -0.62
C ALA A 22 -1.35 9.40 0.32
N ALA A 23 -2.57 8.89 0.30
CA ALA A 23 -3.01 7.75 1.10
C ALA A 23 -3.45 6.61 0.19
N LEU A 24 -3.12 5.38 0.60
CA LEU A 24 -3.42 4.16 -0.13
C LEU A 24 -4.01 3.14 0.84
N SER A 25 -5.02 2.39 0.38
CA SER A 25 -5.56 1.23 1.07
C SER A 25 -5.23 -0.02 0.27
N GLY A 26 -4.77 -1.06 0.95
CA GLY A 26 -4.55 -2.36 0.34
C GLY A 26 -5.86 -3.04 -0.11
N PRO A 27 -5.80 -4.00 -1.05
CA PRO A 27 -4.59 -4.47 -1.73
C PRO A 27 -4.10 -3.48 -2.81
N ALA A 28 -2.83 -3.10 -2.72
CA ALA A 28 -2.18 -2.17 -3.66
C ALA A 28 -0.71 -2.53 -3.88
N ILE A 29 -0.18 -2.33 -5.09
CA ILE A 29 1.25 -2.46 -5.38
C ILE A 29 1.85 -1.07 -5.58
N VAL A 30 2.97 -0.79 -4.91
CA VAL A 30 3.78 0.40 -5.13
C VAL A 30 5.13 -0.02 -5.72
N GLU A 31 5.42 0.45 -6.93
CA GLU A 31 6.66 0.15 -7.64
C GLU A 31 7.63 1.33 -7.59
N GLN A 32 8.89 1.05 -7.32
CA GLN A 32 10.01 1.99 -7.34
C GLN A 32 11.19 1.38 -8.10
N ALA A 33 12.11 2.22 -8.58
CA ALA A 33 13.39 1.73 -9.08
C ALA A 33 14.09 0.89 -8.00
N GLY A 34 14.16 -0.43 -8.23
CA GLY A 34 14.83 -1.39 -7.35
C GLY A 34 13.95 -2.06 -6.28
N SER A 35 12.66 -1.73 -6.17
CA SER A 35 11.78 -2.36 -5.18
C SER A 35 10.31 -2.36 -5.61
N THR A 36 9.58 -3.38 -5.17
CA THR A 36 8.14 -3.51 -5.34
C THR A 36 7.52 -3.85 -3.99
N THR A 37 6.62 -2.99 -3.50
CA THR A 37 5.94 -3.18 -2.22
C THR A 37 4.49 -3.53 -2.44
N LEU A 38 4.02 -4.64 -1.88
CA LEU A 38 2.60 -5.01 -1.85
C LEU A 38 2.00 -4.60 -0.50
N LEU A 39 1.00 -3.72 -0.52
CA LEU A 39 0.08 -3.53 0.60
C LEU A 39 -0.93 -4.68 0.55
N LEU A 40 -0.98 -5.49 1.60
CA LEU A 40 -1.99 -6.54 1.77
C LEU A 40 -3.33 -5.94 2.20
N PRO A 41 -4.44 -6.70 2.15
CA PRO A 41 -5.70 -6.29 2.77
C PRO A 41 -5.50 -5.85 4.22
N HIS A 42 -6.23 -4.83 4.67
CA HIS A 42 -6.11 -4.19 5.99
C HIS A 42 -4.81 -3.41 6.26
N TYR A 43 -3.87 -3.38 5.31
CA TYR A 43 -2.77 -2.44 5.37
C TYR A 43 -3.16 -1.13 4.71
N THR A 44 -2.75 -0.02 5.32
CA THR A 44 -2.80 1.31 4.73
C THR A 44 -1.39 1.84 4.56
N ALA A 45 -1.21 2.76 3.61
CA ALA A 45 0.02 3.52 3.50
C ALA A 45 -0.26 5.00 3.32
N LYS A 46 0.63 5.83 3.85
CA LYS A 46 0.61 7.27 3.65
C LYS A 46 2.00 7.77 3.31
N VAL A 47 2.09 8.67 2.35
CA VAL A 47 3.33 9.40 2.10
C VAL A 47 3.45 10.51 3.14
N ASP A 48 4.46 10.46 3.99
CA ASP A 48 4.72 11.50 4.98
C ASP A 48 5.21 12.81 4.31
N PRO A 49 5.33 13.93 5.05
CA PRO A 49 5.75 15.22 4.47
C PRO A 49 7.13 15.23 3.82
N ILE A 50 8.02 14.31 4.18
CA ILE A 50 9.39 14.23 3.63
C ILE A 50 9.52 13.15 2.54
N GLY A 51 8.44 12.45 2.22
CA GLY A 51 8.38 11.48 1.13
C GLY A 51 8.72 10.05 1.55
N ASN A 52 8.56 9.66 2.80
CA ASN A 52 8.57 8.24 3.16
C ASN A 52 7.20 7.62 2.93
N LEU A 53 7.17 6.36 2.49
CA LEU A 53 5.94 5.57 2.46
C LEU A 53 5.78 4.87 3.82
N VAL A 54 4.92 5.40 4.68
CA VAL A 54 4.64 4.83 6.00
C VAL A 54 3.51 3.83 5.85
N ILE A 55 3.75 2.57 6.22
CA ILE A 55 2.79 1.47 6.11
C ILE A 55 2.35 1.05 7.51
N VAL A 56 1.05 0.92 7.71
CA VAL A 56 0.44 0.54 8.99
C VAL A 56 -0.54 -0.60 8.73
N LEU A 57 -0.56 -1.59 9.62
CA LEU A 57 -1.65 -2.55 9.69
C LEU A 57 -2.79 -1.90 10.48
N GLU A 58 -3.96 -1.74 9.87
CA GLU A 58 -5.14 -1.35 10.63
C GLU A 58 -5.45 -2.47 11.61
N ALA A 59 -5.42 -2.15 12.90
CA ALA A 59 -5.84 -3.10 13.92
C ALA A 59 -7.31 -3.43 13.64
N ASN A 60 -7.58 -4.71 13.42
CA ASN A 60 -8.96 -5.18 13.41
C ASN A 60 -9.41 -5.13 14.87
N ASP A 61 -10.08 -4.04 15.27
CA ASP A 61 -10.75 -3.95 16.56
C ASP A 61 -11.95 -4.92 16.54
N GLY A 62 -11.65 -6.22 16.70
CA GLY A 62 -12.61 -7.31 16.74
C GLY A 62 -13.42 -7.32 18.03
N HIS A 63 -14.23 -6.28 18.24
CA HIS A 63 -15.41 -6.37 19.12
C HIS A 63 -16.56 -7.06 18.39
#